data_AF-A0A1Y6C013-F1
#
_entry.id   AF-A0A1Y6C013-F1
#
_cell.length_a   1.000
_cell.length_b   1.000
_cell.length_c   1.000
_cell.angle_alpha   90.00
_cell.angle_beta   90.00
_cell.angle_gamma   90.00
#
_symmetry.space_group_name_H-M   'P 1'
#
loop_
_entity.id
_entity.type
_entity.pdbx_description
1 polymer ?
#
loop_
_entity_poly.entity_id
_entity_poly.type
_entity_poly.pdbx_seq_one_letter_code
_entity_poly.pdbx_strand_id
1 'polypeptide(L)'
;MTSLVTNSDSIQKILGKALYFEQEGRNVLALRHVELDEDGLDSRGVVYIIEGDSIQRLEQAGGSIRDLSLDAISKDIDLFFERLRHILDSYIDEIDELEDALFELSIPRHFLNTWFRLKKDIALIDRAFTRNAAVINQFLHDHHGNPALAGMSEILSIVGSDRKNSASEIVRLEALFNYYNSIKSERMNNNVYLLAIISGVFLPLNLVVGFFGMNTENLFYSGNPHGTQNVVYLLSGLFFLLILGVPTLKLIDNLILDKIFGRYNMYRSIRRQLDSIKKTIENRVLPDQT
;
A
#
# COMPACT_ATOMS: atom_id res chain seq x y z
N MET A 1 -48.82 -5.32 19.73
CA MET A 1 -48.30 -5.20 18.36
C MET A 1 -47.01 -4.40 18.45
N THR A 2 -45.80 -4.98 18.51
CA THR A 2 -45.44 -6.41 18.48
C THR A 2 -45.60 -7.12 17.13
N SER A 3 -45.15 -6.52 16.03
CA SER A 3 -45.06 -7.22 14.73
C SER A 3 -44.01 -6.72 13.73
N LEU A 4 -43.23 -5.66 14.01
CA LEU A 4 -42.19 -5.18 13.09
C LEU A 4 -40.76 -5.19 13.68
N VAL A 5 -40.61 -4.94 14.97
CA VAL A 5 -39.32 -5.04 15.69
C VAL A 5 -38.97 -6.48 16.09
N THR A 6 -39.88 -7.44 15.87
CA THR A 6 -39.68 -8.89 16.10
C THR A 6 -39.73 -9.73 14.82
N ASN A 7 -39.82 -9.10 13.64
CA ASN A 7 -39.85 -9.84 12.37
C ASN A 7 -38.42 -10.10 11.89
N SER A 8 -37.92 -11.33 12.07
CA SER A 8 -36.53 -11.77 11.83
C SER A 8 -35.95 -11.24 10.51
N ASP A 9 -36.70 -11.33 9.40
CA ASP A 9 -36.25 -10.90 8.07
C ASP A 9 -35.94 -9.39 7.96
N SER A 10 -36.70 -8.55 8.67
CA SER A 10 -36.47 -7.11 8.70
C SER A 10 -35.19 -6.79 9.47
N ILE A 11 -34.99 -7.45 10.61
CA ILE A 11 -33.80 -7.29 11.45
C ILE A 11 -32.56 -7.81 10.71
N GLN A 12 -32.63 -8.97 10.05
CA GLN A 12 -31.52 -9.50 9.23
C GLN A 12 -31.14 -8.56 8.07
N LYS A 13 -32.12 -7.91 7.42
CA LYS A 13 -31.83 -6.87 6.40
C LYS A 13 -31.17 -5.62 6.98
N ILE A 14 -31.46 -5.28 8.24
CA ILE A 14 -30.84 -4.16 8.95
C ILE A 14 -29.41 -4.53 9.37
N LEU A 15 -29.19 -5.71 9.95
CA LEU A 15 -27.90 -6.18 10.46
C LEU A 15 -26.77 -6.19 9.40
N GLY A 16 -27.11 -6.27 8.10
CA GLY A 16 -26.16 -6.11 7.01
C GLY A 16 -25.62 -4.69 6.78
N LYS A 17 -26.14 -3.66 7.45
CA LYS A 17 -25.82 -2.24 7.20
C LYS A 17 -25.69 -1.47 8.52
N ALA A 18 -24.72 -0.55 8.58
CA ALA A 18 -24.75 0.49 9.59
C ALA A 18 -25.79 1.55 9.15
N LEU A 19 -26.75 1.87 10.01
CA LEU A 19 -27.84 2.81 9.75
C LEU A 19 -28.53 3.23 11.06
N TYR A 20 -29.19 4.39 11.04
CA TYR A 20 -29.97 4.89 12.16
C TYR A 20 -31.28 5.50 11.66
N PHE A 21 -32.39 5.21 12.35
CA PHE A 21 -33.74 5.65 11.99
C PHE A 21 -34.71 5.56 13.17
N GLU A 22 -35.77 6.38 13.13
CA GLU A 22 -36.91 6.29 14.05
C GLU A 22 -38.00 5.39 13.46
N GLN A 23 -38.62 4.53 14.28
CA GLN A 23 -39.81 3.76 13.93
C GLN A 23 -40.73 3.56 15.13
N GLU A 24 -42.03 3.90 14.99
CA GLU A 24 -43.05 3.74 16.04
C GLU A 24 -42.71 4.46 17.37
N GLY A 25 -41.96 5.57 17.33
CA GLY A 25 -41.51 6.29 18.53
C GLY A 25 -40.31 5.64 19.25
N ARG A 26 -39.60 4.72 18.57
CA ARG A 26 -38.37 4.08 19.03
C ARG A 26 -37.23 4.49 18.10
N ASN A 27 -36.05 4.69 18.65
CA ASN A 27 -34.85 4.98 17.88
C ASN A 27 -34.01 3.71 17.69
N VAL A 28 -33.69 3.35 16.45
CA VAL A 28 -32.92 2.14 16.12
C VAL A 28 -31.56 2.53 15.57
N LEU A 29 -30.50 2.13 16.29
CA LEU A 29 -29.10 2.35 15.93
C LEU A 29 -28.46 1.02 15.55
N ALA A 30 -28.16 0.81 14.27
CA ALA A 30 -27.46 -0.37 13.77
C ALA A 30 -26.01 -0.02 13.45
N LEU A 31 -25.08 -0.76 14.05
CA LEU A 31 -23.63 -0.65 13.81
C LEU A 31 -23.09 -1.95 13.20
N ARG A 32 -21.98 -1.84 12.46
CA ARG A 32 -21.24 -3.01 11.97
C ARG A 32 -20.04 -3.27 12.86
N HIS A 33 -20.09 -4.36 13.61
CA HIS A 33 -18.92 -4.95 14.25
C HIS A 33 -18.04 -5.64 13.19
N VAL A 34 -16.81 -5.93 13.58
CA VAL A 34 -15.78 -6.62 12.81
C VAL A 34 -15.09 -7.54 13.80
N GLU A 35 -15.03 -8.82 13.47
CA GLU A 35 -14.46 -9.87 14.32
C GLU A 35 -13.43 -10.67 13.51
N LEU A 36 -12.41 -11.18 14.21
CA LEU A 36 -11.49 -12.16 13.66
C LEU A 36 -12.10 -13.56 13.88
N ASP A 37 -12.22 -14.35 12.81
CA ASP A 37 -12.51 -15.78 12.87
C ASP A 37 -11.35 -16.61 12.28
N GLU A 38 -11.53 -17.93 12.15
CA GLU A 38 -10.50 -18.83 11.61
C GLU A 38 -10.20 -18.61 10.12
N ASP A 39 -11.12 -18.00 9.37
CA ASP A 39 -10.99 -17.71 7.93
C ASP A 39 -10.58 -16.24 7.64
N GLY A 40 -10.73 -15.33 8.61
CA GLY A 40 -10.17 -13.98 8.60
C GLY A 40 -11.07 -12.91 9.23
N LEU A 41 -11.09 -11.71 8.62
CA LEU A 41 -12.02 -10.64 9.02
C LEU A 41 -13.43 -10.87 8.47
N ASP A 42 -14.39 -11.16 9.35
CA ASP A 42 -15.83 -11.06 9.06
C ASP A 42 -16.44 -9.82 9.74
N SER A 43 -17.64 -9.41 9.33
CA SER A 43 -18.31 -8.24 9.90
C SER A 43 -19.80 -8.48 10.12
N ARG A 44 -20.17 -8.44 11.41
CA ARG A 44 -21.47 -8.77 11.96
C ARG A 44 -22.23 -7.51 12.40
N GLY A 45 -23.55 -7.54 12.29
CA GLY A 45 -24.41 -6.46 12.77
C GLY A 45 -24.64 -6.52 14.28
N VAL A 46 -24.63 -5.34 14.92
CA VAL A 46 -25.13 -5.10 16.28
C VAL A 46 -26.19 -4.01 16.20
N VAL A 47 -27.35 -4.22 16.83
CA VAL A 47 -28.46 -3.27 16.84
C VAL A 47 -28.78 -2.87 18.27
N TYR A 48 -28.94 -1.58 18.50
CA TYR A 48 -29.45 -0.98 19.73
C TYR A 48 -30.83 -0.40 19.42
N ILE A 49 -31.85 -0.84 20.14
CA ILE A 49 -33.21 -0.30 20.10
C ILE A 49 -33.37 0.57 21.34
N ILE A 50 -33.78 1.82 21.17
CA ILE A 50 -33.84 2.84 22.22
C ILE A 50 -35.30 3.24 22.41
N GLU A 51 -35.84 2.94 23.59
CA GLU A 51 -37.20 3.26 24.04
C GLU A 51 -37.12 4.07 25.32
N GLY A 52 -37.16 5.41 25.19
CA GLY A 52 -36.90 6.33 26.31
C GLY A 52 -35.49 6.16 26.88
N ASP A 53 -35.39 5.91 28.18
CA ASP A 53 -34.12 5.65 28.87
C ASP A 53 -33.66 4.17 28.81
N SER A 54 -34.47 3.29 28.20
CA SER A 54 -34.16 1.86 28.07
C SER A 54 -33.58 1.53 26.70
N ILE A 55 -32.50 0.75 26.67
CA ILE A 55 -31.83 0.33 25.45
C ILE A 55 -31.77 -1.20 25.40
N GLN A 56 -32.20 -1.80 24.30
CA GLN A 56 -32.04 -3.24 24.05
C GLN A 56 -31.00 -3.49 22.98
N ARG A 57 -29.99 -4.29 23.31
CA ARG A 57 -28.90 -4.66 22.39
C ARG A 57 -29.10 -6.07 21.83
N LEU A 58 -29.01 -6.21 20.51
CA LEU A 58 -29.21 -7.44 19.75
C LEU A 58 -28.01 -7.73 18.82
N GLU A 59 -27.63 -9.00 18.67
CA GLU A 59 -26.53 -9.45 17.83
C GLU A 59 -27.02 -10.39 16.71
N GLN A 60 -26.36 -10.34 15.54
CA GLN A 60 -26.75 -11.09 14.35
C GLN A 60 -26.75 -12.62 14.49
N ALA A 61 -26.00 -13.18 15.45
CA ALA A 61 -25.74 -14.61 15.58
C ALA A 61 -26.60 -15.32 16.65
N GLY A 62 -27.85 -14.88 16.86
CA GLY A 62 -28.74 -15.47 17.87
C GLY A 62 -28.36 -15.10 19.31
N GLY A 63 -27.65 -13.98 19.49
CA GLY A 63 -27.15 -13.53 20.79
C GLY A 63 -28.27 -13.08 21.74
N SER A 64 -27.97 -13.14 23.03
CA SER A 64 -28.89 -12.72 24.11
C SER A 64 -29.24 -11.24 23.99
N ILE A 65 -30.54 -10.93 24.09
CA ILE A 65 -31.01 -9.55 24.31
C ILE A 65 -30.43 -9.09 25.65
N ARG A 66 -29.74 -7.95 25.63
CA ARG A 66 -29.22 -7.30 26.84
C ARG A 66 -29.88 -5.93 26.99
N ASP A 67 -30.56 -5.73 28.11
CA ASP A 67 -31.02 -4.41 28.52
C ASP A 67 -29.82 -3.59 29.03
N LEU A 68 -29.69 -2.38 28.51
CA LEU A 68 -28.67 -1.38 28.83
C LEU A 68 -29.36 -0.09 29.26
N SER A 69 -28.76 0.65 30.19
CA SER A 69 -29.15 2.02 30.47
C SER A 69 -28.59 2.97 29.39
N LEU A 70 -29.18 4.16 29.30
CA LEU A 70 -28.72 5.21 28.37
C LEU A 70 -27.22 5.55 28.53
N ASP A 71 -26.68 5.55 29.76
CA ASP A 71 -25.24 5.77 30.01
C ASP A 71 -24.35 4.60 29.53
N ALA A 72 -24.89 3.37 29.49
CA ALA A 72 -24.12 2.18 29.18
C ALA A 72 -23.83 2.02 27.67
N ILE A 73 -24.61 2.66 26.79
CA ILE A 73 -24.37 2.57 25.33
C ILE A 73 -23.05 3.21 24.93
N SER A 74 -22.70 4.35 25.53
CA SER A 74 -21.42 5.03 25.29
C SER A 74 -20.24 4.09 25.58
N LYS A 75 -20.31 3.33 26.68
CA LYS A 75 -19.27 2.37 27.07
C LYS A 75 -19.23 1.12 26.19
N ASP A 76 -20.38 0.59 25.75
CA ASP A 76 -20.41 -0.58 24.85
C ASP A 76 -19.88 -0.22 23.45
N ILE A 77 -20.16 1.01 22.97
CA ILE A 77 -19.62 1.56 21.73
C ILE A 77 -18.11 1.84 21.83
N ASP A 78 -17.62 2.33 22.97
CA ASP A 78 -16.18 2.52 23.22
C ASP A 78 -15.43 1.18 23.16
N LEU A 79 -15.88 0.18 23.93
CA LEU A 79 -15.37 -1.19 23.93
C LEU A 79 -15.48 -1.90 22.56
N PHE A 80 -16.36 -1.42 21.69
CA PHE A 80 -16.44 -1.87 20.31
C PHE A 80 -15.29 -1.27 19.47
N PHE A 81 -15.07 0.04 19.55
CA PHE A 81 -14.00 0.70 18.78
C PHE A 81 -12.59 0.39 19.30
N GLU A 82 -12.40 0.20 20.61
CA GLU A 82 -11.13 -0.29 21.18
C GLU A 82 -10.73 -1.64 20.60
N ARG A 83 -11.67 -2.59 20.51
CA ARG A 83 -11.42 -3.89 19.85
C ARG A 83 -11.05 -3.74 18.38
N LEU A 84 -11.71 -2.84 17.66
CA LEU A 84 -11.40 -2.58 16.25
C LEU A 84 -10.02 -1.94 16.07
N ARG A 85 -9.59 -1.08 17.01
CA ARG A 85 -8.23 -0.51 17.05
C ARG A 85 -7.18 -1.59 17.30
N HIS A 86 -7.36 -2.44 18.31
CA HIS A 86 -6.43 -3.54 18.57
C HIS A 86 -6.27 -4.52 17.39
N ILE A 87 -7.36 -4.78 16.65
CA ILE A 87 -7.26 -5.53 15.39
C ILE A 87 -6.42 -4.73 14.37
N LEU A 88 -6.72 -3.45 14.14
CA LEU A 88 -5.93 -2.61 13.24
C LEU A 88 -4.44 -2.60 13.60
N ASP A 89 -4.09 -2.45 14.87
CA ASP A 89 -2.70 -2.42 15.35
C ASP A 89 -1.97 -3.73 14.98
N SER A 90 -2.58 -4.89 15.16
CA SER A 90 -1.99 -6.18 14.73
C SER A 90 -1.78 -6.30 13.22
N TYR A 91 -2.63 -5.64 12.41
CA TYR A 91 -2.44 -5.54 10.97
C TYR A 91 -1.35 -4.53 10.58
N ILE A 92 -1.03 -3.56 11.43
CA ILE A 92 0.09 -2.62 11.25
C ILE A 92 1.41 -3.35 11.52
N ASP A 93 1.48 -4.16 12.57
CA ASP A 93 2.65 -5.02 12.83
C ASP A 93 2.94 -5.95 11.62
N GLU A 94 1.92 -6.55 11.00
CA GLU A 94 2.10 -7.33 9.76
C GLU A 94 2.53 -6.48 8.53
N ILE A 95 2.22 -5.17 8.50
CA ILE A 95 2.73 -4.26 7.46
C ILE A 95 4.20 -3.95 7.70
N ASP A 96 4.60 -3.70 8.95
CA ASP A 96 5.98 -3.42 9.33
C ASP A 96 6.90 -4.60 8.94
N GLU A 97 6.50 -5.84 9.26
CA GLU A 97 7.20 -7.06 8.81
C GLU A 97 7.32 -7.16 7.27
N LEU A 98 6.24 -6.78 6.55
CA LEU A 98 6.21 -6.83 5.08
C LEU A 98 7.10 -5.75 4.45
N GLU A 99 7.23 -4.59 5.09
CA GLU A 99 8.09 -3.48 4.70
C GLU A 99 9.58 -3.80 4.94
N ASP A 100 9.93 -4.29 6.13
CA ASP A 100 11.30 -4.72 6.46
C ASP A 100 11.79 -5.81 5.51
N ALA A 101 10.97 -6.85 5.26
CA ALA A 101 11.30 -7.91 4.31
C ALA A 101 11.47 -7.40 2.86
N LEU A 102 10.86 -6.27 2.51
CA LEU A 102 11.00 -5.63 1.21
C LEU A 102 12.28 -4.75 1.14
N PHE A 103 12.61 -4.02 2.20
CA PHE A 103 13.85 -3.24 2.31
C PHE A 103 15.11 -4.10 2.37
N GLU A 104 15.09 -5.21 3.10
CA GLU A 104 16.19 -6.18 3.11
C GLU A 104 16.35 -6.94 1.78
N LEU A 105 15.43 -6.74 0.82
CA LEU A 105 15.30 -7.49 -0.44
C LEU A 105 15.02 -9.00 -0.25
N SER A 106 14.69 -9.40 0.99
CA SER A 106 14.28 -10.73 1.47
C SER A 106 12.84 -11.11 1.08
N ILE A 107 12.41 -10.70 -0.12
CA ILE A 107 11.00 -10.67 -0.54
C ILE A 107 10.35 -12.07 -0.47
N PRO A 108 9.30 -12.26 0.36
CA PRO A 108 8.60 -13.53 0.47
C PRO A 108 7.95 -13.96 -0.85
N ARG A 109 7.97 -15.27 -1.17
CA ARG A 109 7.30 -15.81 -2.37
C ARG A 109 5.79 -15.50 -2.42
N HIS A 110 5.18 -15.30 -1.25
CA HIS A 110 3.76 -15.03 -1.07
C HIS A 110 3.45 -13.55 -0.81
N PHE A 111 4.42 -12.63 -1.01
CA PHE A 111 4.27 -11.17 -0.80
C PHE A 111 2.95 -10.60 -1.35
N LEU A 112 2.60 -10.92 -2.60
CA LEU A 112 1.37 -10.41 -3.24
C LEU A 112 0.08 -10.90 -2.55
N ASN A 113 0.09 -12.09 -1.97
CA ASN A 113 -1.06 -12.64 -1.26
C ASN A 113 -1.20 -12.00 0.13
N THR A 114 -0.08 -11.81 0.85
CA THR A 114 -0.06 -11.06 2.12
C THR A 114 -0.53 -9.63 1.90
N TRP A 115 0.10 -8.91 0.97
CA TRP A 115 -0.29 -7.54 0.61
C TRP A 115 -1.78 -7.42 0.28
N PHE A 116 -2.32 -8.34 -0.52
CA PHE A 116 -3.75 -8.32 -0.87
C PHE A 116 -4.65 -8.59 0.34
N ARG A 117 -4.28 -9.53 1.23
CA ARG A 117 -4.99 -9.81 2.48
C ARG A 117 -5.01 -8.57 3.38
N LEU A 118 -3.84 -8.01 3.71
CA LEU A 118 -3.69 -6.81 4.53
C LEU A 118 -4.52 -5.65 3.98
N LYS A 119 -4.42 -5.37 2.67
CA LYS A 119 -5.19 -4.31 2.02
C LYS A 119 -6.69 -4.55 2.08
N LYS A 120 -7.16 -5.79 1.88
CA LYS A 120 -8.58 -6.16 1.94
C LYS A 120 -9.14 -5.99 3.35
N ASP A 121 -8.39 -6.43 4.37
CA ASP A 121 -8.81 -6.43 5.77
C ASP A 121 -8.78 -5.01 6.37
N ILE A 122 -7.71 -4.23 6.18
CA ILE A 122 -7.65 -2.83 6.63
C ILE A 122 -8.70 -1.98 5.90
N ALA A 123 -8.96 -2.22 4.61
CA ALA A 123 -10.06 -1.56 3.92
C ALA A 123 -11.44 -1.98 4.45
N LEU A 124 -11.59 -3.12 5.13
CA LEU A 124 -12.83 -3.51 5.82
C LEU A 124 -12.95 -2.72 7.14
N ILE A 125 -11.86 -2.61 7.90
CA ILE A 125 -11.74 -1.81 9.13
C ILE A 125 -12.07 -0.32 8.88
N ASP A 126 -11.43 0.30 7.88
CA ASP A 126 -11.69 1.70 7.49
C ASP A 126 -13.16 1.96 7.13
N ARG A 127 -13.78 1.01 6.41
CA ARG A 127 -15.22 1.05 6.08
C ARG A 127 -16.09 0.92 7.32
N ALA A 128 -15.69 0.16 8.33
CA ALA A 128 -16.41 0.05 9.60
C ALA A 128 -16.31 1.35 10.40
N PHE A 129 -15.11 1.91 10.60
CA PHE A 129 -14.91 3.22 11.24
C PHE A 129 -15.74 4.31 10.53
N THR A 130 -15.59 4.45 9.21
CA THR A 130 -16.28 5.47 8.42
C THR A 130 -17.80 5.38 8.54
N ARG A 131 -18.38 4.17 8.44
CA ARG A 131 -19.83 3.99 8.48
C ARG A 131 -20.40 4.15 9.89
N ASN A 132 -19.78 3.54 10.89
CA ASN A 132 -20.28 3.62 12.27
C ASN A 132 -20.17 5.05 12.82
N ALA A 133 -19.05 5.75 12.55
CA ALA A 133 -18.91 7.14 12.96
C ALA A 133 -19.98 8.05 12.34
N ALA A 134 -20.32 7.88 11.06
CA ALA A 134 -21.38 8.65 10.41
C ALA A 134 -22.76 8.42 11.05
N VAL A 135 -23.08 7.16 11.36
CA VAL A 135 -24.36 6.76 11.96
C VAL A 135 -24.47 7.22 13.41
N ILE A 136 -23.40 7.14 14.19
CA ILE A 136 -23.36 7.64 15.58
C ILE A 136 -23.45 9.19 15.60
N ASN A 137 -22.80 9.90 14.66
CA ASN A 137 -22.97 11.34 14.52
C ASN A 137 -24.44 11.72 14.26
N GLN A 138 -25.15 10.97 13.42
CA GLN A 138 -26.57 11.20 13.17
C GLN A 138 -27.41 10.97 14.44
N PHE A 139 -27.17 9.87 15.16
CA PHE A 139 -27.81 9.59 16.45
C PHE A 139 -27.59 10.71 17.49
N LEU A 140 -26.37 11.23 17.61
CA LEU A 140 -26.04 12.33 18.52
C LEU A 140 -26.66 13.67 18.12
N HIS A 141 -26.90 13.91 16.84
CA HIS A 141 -27.58 15.11 16.38
C HIS A 141 -29.04 15.13 16.87
N ASP A 142 -29.75 14.01 16.75
CA ASP A 142 -31.14 13.87 17.19
C ASP A 142 -31.27 13.91 18.73
N HIS A 143 -30.25 13.44 19.46
CA HIS A 143 -30.24 13.40 20.93
C HIS A 143 -29.37 14.53 21.53
N HIS A 144 -29.23 15.65 20.82
CA HIS A 144 -28.35 16.76 21.18
C HIS A 144 -28.66 17.32 22.58
N GLY A 145 -27.64 17.42 23.42
CA GLY A 145 -27.75 17.95 24.79
C GLY A 145 -28.10 16.91 25.85
N ASN A 146 -28.25 15.62 25.50
CA ASN A 146 -28.43 14.56 26.48
C ASN A 146 -27.12 14.27 27.26
N PRO A 147 -27.08 14.44 28.60
CA PRO A 147 -25.85 14.25 29.39
C PRO A 147 -25.25 12.84 29.30
N ALA A 148 -26.08 11.79 29.16
CA ALA A 148 -25.62 10.39 29.06
C ALA A 148 -24.74 10.11 27.83
N LEU A 149 -24.91 10.94 26.79
CA LEU A 149 -24.23 10.81 25.51
C LEU A 149 -23.02 11.76 25.38
N ALA A 150 -22.69 12.53 26.41
CA ALA A 150 -21.60 13.52 26.37
C ALA A 150 -20.24 12.91 26.00
N GLY A 151 -19.93 11.72 26.52
CA GLY A 151 -18.68 10.99 26.20
C GLY A 151 -18.59 10.49 24.76
N MET A 152 -19.72 10.34 24.05
CA MET A 152 -19.74 9.82 22.67
C MET A 152 -19.03 10.76 21.68
N SER A 153 -18.99 12.06 21.98
CA SER A 153 -18.28 13.06 21.16
C SER A 153 -16.76 12.88 21.22
N GLU A 154 -16.23 12.47 22.38
CA GLU A 154 -14.81 12.12 22.55
C GLU A 154 -14.48 10.82 21.81
N ILE A 155 -15.31 9.78 21.98
CA ILE A 155 -15.18 8.51 21.24
C ILE A 155 -15.14 8.76 19.73
N LEU A 156 -16.02 9.61 19.19
CA LEU A 156 -16.01 9.97 17.76
C LEU A 156 -14.75 10.71 17.31
N SER A 157 -14.12 11.51 18.17
CA SER A 157 -12.84 12.17 17.88
C SER A 157 -11.69 11.16 17.78
N ILE A 158 -11.66 10.19 18.69
CA ILE A 158 -10.68 9.09 18.70
C ILE A 158 -10.88 8.21 17.45
N VAL A 159 -12.11 7.78 17.17
CA VAL A 159 -12.48 7.03 15.96
C VAL A 159 -12.14 7.80 14.69
N GLY A 160 -12.33 9.12 14.69
CA GLY A 160 -11.92 10.00 13.58
C GLY A 160 -10.40 10.05 13.37
N SER A 161 -9.61 9.67 14.37
CA SER A 161 -8.15 9.53 14.30
C SER A 161 -7.77 8.10 13.88
N ASP A 162 -8.40 7.06 14.44
CA ASP A 162 -8.23 5.66 14.03
C ASP A 162 -8.52 5.48 12.53
N ARG A 163 -9.57 6.14 12.02
CA ARG A 163 -9.92 6.16 10.59
C ARG A 163 -8.87 6.84 9.71
N LYS A 164 -8.16 7.85 10.23
CA LYS A 164 -7.03 8.47 9.51
C LYS A 164 -5.84 7.52 9.49
N ASN A 165 -5.63 6.78 10.58
CA ASN A 165 -4.61 5.75 10.66
C ASN A 165 -4.86 4.64 9.61
N SER A 166 -6.05 4.02 9.61
CA SER A 166 -6.41 2.99 8.62
C SER A 166 -6.26 3.48 7.16
N ALA A 167 -6.63 4.73 6.88
CA ALA A 167 -6.45 5.33 5.56
C ALA A 167 -4.97 5.57 5.19
N SER A 168 -4.10 5.92 6.16
CA SER A 168 -2.65 6.04 5.99
C SER A 168 -2.04 4.69 5.59
N GLU A 169 -2.41 3.61 6.30
CA GLU A 169 -1.81 2.29 6.09
C GLU A 169 -2.23 1.65 4.76
N ILE A 170 -3.42 1.98 4.24
CA ILE A 170 -3.79 1.64 2.86
C ILE A 170 -2.85 2.31 1.84
N VAL A 171 -2.49 3.57 2.05
CA VAL A 171 -1.55 4.31 1.17
C VAL A 171 -0.13 3.76 1.31
N ARG A 172 0.30 3.42 2.53
CA ARG A 172 1.59 2.75 2.79
C ARG A 172 1.68 1.41 2.06
N LEU A 173 0.66 0.55 2.16
CA LEU A 173 0.55 -0.68 1.38
C LEU A 173 0.65 -0.45 -0.13
N GLU A 174 0.04 0.62 -0.67
CA GLU A 174 0.18 0.96 -2.10
C GLU A 174 1.62 1.37 -2.47
N ALA A 175 2.33 2.10 -1.59
CA ALA A 175 3.74 2.41 -1.77
C ALA A 175 4.61 1.13 -1.78
N LEU A 176 4.39 0.20 -0.86
CA LEU A 176 5.10 -1.09 -0.81
C LEU A 176 4.87 -1.92 -2.09
N PHE A 177 3.65 -1.97 -2.61
CA PHE A 177 3.37 -2.64 -3.89
C PHE A 177 4.09 -2.01 -5.08
N ASN A 178 4.15 -0.67 -5.12
CA ASN A 178 4.87 0.06 -6.16
C ASN A 178 6.40 -0.16 -6.06
N TYR A 179 6.95 -0.22 -4.85
CA TYR A 179 8.37 -0.52 -4.64
C TYR A 179 8.70 -1.98 -5.02
N TYR A 180 7.86 -2.95 -4.63
CA TYR A 180 7.96 -4.35 -5.07
C TYR A 180 7.97 -4.48 -6.61
N ASN A 181 7.06 -3.79 -7.31
CA ASN A 181 7.03 -3.79 -8.77
C ASN A 181 8.28 -3.14 -9.38
N SER A 182 8.86 -2.15 -8.70
CA SER A 182 10.11 -1.49 -9.13
C SER A 182 11.30 -2.45 -9.04
N ILE A 183 11.48 -3.14 -7.90
CA ILE A 183 12.50 -4.19 -7.72
C ILE A 183 12.32 -5.31 -8.75
N LYS A 184 11.08 -5.76 -8.98
CA LYS A 184 10.78 -6.79 -9.98
C LYS A 184 11.13 -6.34 -11.41
N SER A 185 10.83 -5.09 -11.75
CA SER A 185 11.14 -4.50 -13.05
C SER A 185 12.64 -4.32 -13.26
N GLU A 186 13.37 -3.92 -12.23
CA GLU A 186 14.84 -3.83 -12.26
C GLU A 186 15.48 -5.21 -12.46
N ARG A 187 15.06 -6.22 -11.69
CA ARG A 187 15.53 -7.61 -11.87
C ARG A 187 15.24 -8.13 -13.28
N MET A 188 14.06 -7.84 -13.83
CA MET A 188 13.71 -8.19 -15.21
C MET A 188 14.61 -7.48 -16.23
N ASN A 189 14.83 -6.17 -16.07
CA ASN A 189 15.68 -5.38 -16.96
C ASN A 189 17.14 -5.86 -16.93
N ASN A 190 17.67 -6.16 -15.74
CA ASN A 190 19.02 -6.71 -15.56
C ASN A 190 19.16 -8.09 -16.23
N ASN A 191 18.15 -8.96 -16.12
CA ASN A 191 18.13 -10.24 -16.83
C ASN A 191 18.12 -10.06 -18.35
N VAL A 192 17.22 -9.21 -18.89
CA VAL A 192 17.15 -8.93 -20.34
C VAL A 192 18.47 -8.34 -20.84
N TYR A 193 19.09 -7.42 -20.09
CA TYR A 193 20.39 -6.85 -20.42
C TYR A 193 21.50 -7.92 -20.45
N LEU A 194 21.54 -8.84 -19.48
CA LEU A 194 22.51 -9.94 -19.46
C LEU A 194 22.30 -10.90 -20.66
N LEU A 195 21.05 -11.27 -20.95
CA LEU A 195 20.68 -12.06 -22.13
C LEU A 195 21.10 -11.36 -23.44
N ALA A 196 20.96 -10.04 -23.53
CA ALA A 196 21.38 -9.25 -24.67
C ALA A 196 22.91 -9.18 -24.83
N ILE A 197 23.69 -9.04 -23.75
CA ILE A 197 25.15 -9.13 -23.80
C ILE A 197 25.60 -10.50 -24.30
N ILE A 198 25.07 -11.57 -23.70
CA ILE A 198 25.38 -12.95 -24.09
C ILE A 198 25.06 -13.16 -25.58
N SER A 199 23.87 -12.77 -26.02
CA SER A 199 23.47 -12.89 -27.43
C SER A 199 24.37 -12.06 -28.37
N GLY A 200 24.70 -10.83 -27.99
CA GLY A 200 25.57 -9.93 -28.78
C GLY A 200 27.01 -10.43 -28.92
N VAL A 201 27.51 -11.21 -27.95
CA VAL A 201 28.82 -11.88 -28.04
C VAL A 201 28.73 -13.19 -28.83
N PHE A 202 27.78 -14.06 -28.50
CA PHE A 202 27.72 -15.41 -29.06
C PHE A 202 27.13 -15.49 -30.47
N LEU A 203 26.19 -14.64 -30.87
CA LEU A 203 25.61 -14.71 -32.23
C LEU A 203 26.66 -14.44 -33.34
N PRO A 204 27.52 -13.41 -33.26
CA PRO A 204 28.59 -13.21 -34.25
C PRO A 204 29.64 -14.32 -34.23
N LEU A 205 30.02 -14.83 -33.05
CA LEU A 205 31.00 -15.92 -32.92
C LEU A 205 30.45 -17.23 -33.51
N ASN A 206 29.19 -17.56 -33.24
CA ASN A 206 28.51 -18.73 -33.80
C ASN A 206 28.34 -18.62 -35.32
N LEU A 207 28.15 -17.42 -35.87
CA LEU A 207 28.14 -17.20 -37.32
C LEU A 207 29.51 -17.51 -37.94
N VAL A 208 30.62 -17.08 -37.31
CA VAL A 208 31.98 -17.39 -37.78
C VAL A 208 32.27 -18.89 -37.69
N VAL A 209 31.97 -19.53 -36.54
CA VAL A 209 32.14 -20.98 -36.37
C VAL A 209 31.29 -21.76 -37.37
N GLY A 210 30.03 -21.36 -37.55
CA GLY A 210 29.12 -21.98 -38.52
C GLY A 210 29.62 -21.85 -39.96
N PHE A 211 30.10 -20.67 -40.35
CA PHE A 211 30.65 -20.42 -41.69
C PHE A 211 31.88 -21.29 -41.99
N PHE A 212 32.84 -21.39 -41.07
CA PHE A 212 34.02 -22.25 -41.23
C PHE A 212 33.71 -23.75 -41.00
N GLY A 213 32.56 -24.09 -40.43
CA GLY A 213 32.06 -25.45 -40.26
C GLY A 213 31.22 -25.98 -41.44
N MET A 214 31.02 -25.19 -42.50
CA MET A 214 30.29 -25.64 -43.69
C MET A 214 31.13 -26.58 -44.56
N ASN A 215 30.52 -27.64 -45.08
CA ASN A 215 31.17 -28.56 -46.03
C ASN A 215 31.16 -28.00 -47.46
N THR A 216 31.75 -26.82 -47.66
CA THR A 216 31.81 -26.12 -48.96
C THR A 216 33.25 -26.00 -49.45
N GLU A 217 33.48 -26.28 -50.74
CA GLU A 217 34.78 -26.10 -51.38
C GLU A 217 35.21 -24.63 -51.40
N ASN A 218 36.54 -24.39 -51.48
CA ASN A 218 37.15 -23.05 -51.54
C ASN A 218 36.85 -22.11 -50.35
N LEU A 219 36.55 -22.65 -49.16
CA LEU A 219 36.52 -21.85 -47.93
C LEU A 219 37.86 -21.14 -47.68
N PHE A 220 37.80 -19.94 -47.10
CA PHE A 220 38.99 -19.23 -46.63
C PHE A 220 39.82 -20.11 -45.70
N TYR A 221 41.15 -20.01 -45.78
CA TYR A 221 42.12 -20.83 -45.03
C TYR A 221 42.11 -22.35 -45.26
N SER A 222 41.23 -22.90 -46.11
CA SER A 222 41.14 -24.37 -46.37
C SER A 222 42.45 -25.03 -46.81
N GLY A 223 43.26 -24.33 -47.63
CA GLY A 223 44.58 -24.80 -48.07
C GLY A 223 45.76 -24.41 -47.18
N ASN A 224 45.54 -23.82 -46.00
CA ASN A 224 46.60 -23.31 -45.13
C ASN A 224 46.87 -24.25 -43.94
N PRO A 225 48.11 -24.74 -43.72
CA PRO A 225 48.46 -25.59 -42.57
C PRO A 225 48.11 -25.01 -41.19
N HIS A 226 48.05 -23.68 -41.07
CA HIS A 226 47.68 -22.95 -39.84
C HIS A 226 46.25 -22.39 -39.88
N GLY A 227 45.39 -22.86 -40.79
CA GLY A 227 44.05 -22.30 -41.01
C GLY A 227 43.18 -22.26 -39.75
N THR A 228 43.10 -23.38 -39.01
CA THR A 228 42.37 -23.46 -37.74
C THR A 228 42.91 -22.47 -36.70
N GLN A 229 44.24 -22.31 -36.62
CA GLN A 229 44.90 -21.40 -35.68
C GLN A 229 44.54 -19.94 -35.99
N ASN A 230 44.49 -19.57 -37.28
CA ASN A 230 44.06 -18.24 -37.72
C ASN A 230 42.59 -17.96 -37.39
N VAL A 231 41.70 -18.94 -37.56
CA VAL A 231 40.28 -18.81 -37.18
C VAL A 231 40.12 -18.67 -35.66
N VAL A 232 40.90 -19.41 -34.86
CA VAL A 232 40.92 -19.24 -33.40
C VAL A 232 41.41 -17.85 -32.98
N TYR A 233 42.44 -17.30 -33.62
CA TYR A 233 42.87 -15.91 -33.36
C TYR A 233 41.79 -14.89 -33.74
N LEU A 234 41.10 -15.09 -34.87
CA LEU A 234 39.99 -14.22 -35.30
C LEU A 234 38.81 -14.27 -34.33
N LEU A 235 38.40 -15.46 -33.87
CA LEU A 235 37.36 -15.64 -32.86
C LEU A 235 37.75 -15.01 -31.52
N SER A 236 39.00 -15.20 -31.09
CA SER A 236 39.52 -14.59 -29.84
C SER A 236 39.52 -13.06 -29.93
N GLY A 237 40.01 -12.51 -31.04
CA GLY A 237 40.00 -11.06 -31.29
C GLY A 237 38.59 -10.47 -31.32
N LEU A 238 37.64 -11.16 -31.97
CA LEU A 238 36.24 -10.75 -32.00
C LEU A 238 35.58 -10.82 -30.61
N PHE A 239 35.85 -11.87 -29.83
CA PHE A 239 35.36 -12.02 -28.46
C PHE A 239 35.85 -10.88 -27.55
N PHE A 240 37.16 -10.57 -27.56
CA PHE A 240 37.70 -9.45 -26.79
C PHE A 240 37.17 -8.09 -27.29
N LEU A 241 37.01 -7.91 -28.60
CA LEU A 241 36.44 -6.68 -29.16
C LEU A 241 34.99 -6.47 -28.72
N LEU A 242 34.16 -7.52 -28.72
CA LEU A 242 32.76 -7.43 -28.31
C LEU A 242 32.63 -7.21 -26.78
N ILE A 243 33.45 -7.89 -25.98
CA ILE A 243 33.43 -7.74 -24.51
C ILE A 243 34.00 -6.41 -24.03
N LEU A 244 35.04 -5.87 -24.67
CA LEU A 244 35.65 -4.59 -24.29
C LEU A 244 34.96 -3.39 -24.97
N GLY A 245 34.36 -3.59 -26.16
CA GLY A 245 33.63 -2.56 -26.90
C GLY A 245 32.37 -2.08 -26.17
N VAL A 246 31.58 -2.99 -25.57
CA VAL A 246 30.32 -2.62 -24.90
C VAL A 246 30.55 -1.75 -23.64
N PRO A 247 31.49 -2.07 -22.73
CA PRO A 247 31.84 -1.18 -21.62
C PRO A 247 32.47 0.13 -22.06
N THR A 248 33.35 0.13 -23.07
CA THR A 248 34.00 1.37 -23.53
C THR A 248 33.01 2.33 -24.17
N LEU A 249 32.03 1.84 -24.93
CA LEU A 249 30.91 2.66 -25.43
C LEU A 249 30.12 3.31 -24.29
N LYS A 250 29.76 2.56 -23.24
CA LYS A 250 29.07 3.15 -22.05
C LYS A 250 29.92 4.18 -21.31
N LEU A 251 31.23 3.96 -21.23
CA LEU A 251 32.16 4.88 -20.56
C LEU A 251 32.32 6.18 -21.37
N ILE A 252 32.36 6.07 -22.70
CA ILE A 252 32.31 7.19 -23.65
C ILE A 252 30.98 7.94 -23.52
N ASP A 253 29.84 7.25 -23.54
CA ASP A 253 28.52 7.87 -23.39
C ASP A 253 28.39 8.63 -22.06
N ASN A 254 28.80 8.05 -20.93
CA ASN A 254 28.77 8.76 -19.64
C ASN A 254 29.67 10.00 -19.65
N LEU A 255 30.89 9.91 -20.19
CA LEU A 255 31.81 11.05 -20.30
C LEU A 255 31.31 12.13 -21.26
N ILE A 256 30.60 11.75 -22.33
CA ILE A 256 30.00 12.69 -23.30
C ILE A 256 28.74 13.34 -22.70
N LEU A 257 27.86 12.55 -22.06
CA LEU A 257 26.62 13.04 -21.44
C LEU A 257 26.92 13.98 -20.27
N ASP A 258 27.88 13.69 -19.39
CA ASP A 258 28.28 14.63 -18.34
C ASP A 258 28.93 15.90 -18.88
N LYS A 259 29.61 15.82 -20.03
CA LYS A 259 30.27 16.97 -20.68
C LYS A 259 29.30 17.83 -21.51
N ILE A 260 28.19 17.27 -21.99
CA ILE A 260 27.15 17.97 -22.79
C ILE A 260 25.97 18.42 -21.93
N PHE A 261 25.51 17.60 -20.98
CA PHE A 261 24.33 17.82 -20.14
C PHE A 261 24.64 18.03 -18.65
N GLY A 262 25.93 18.17 -18.27
CA GLY A 262 26.43 18.27 -16.90
C GLY A 262 25.57 19.13 -15.96
N ARG A 263 24.74 18.45 -15.15
CA ARG A 263 23.78 19.08 -14.24
C ARG A 263 24.44 19.67 -13.00
N TYR A 264 25.15 20.79 -13.16
CA TYR A 264 25.67 21.60 -12.04
C TYR A 264 24.90 22.92 -11.80
N ASN A 265 23.65 22.98 -12.25
CA ASN A 265 22.82 24.20 -12.21
C ASN A 265 21.62 24.16 -11.25
N MET A 266 21.09 23.00 -10.86
CA MET A 266 19.91 22.92 -9.97
C MET A 266 20.22 23.35 -8.53
N TYR A 267 21.29 22.83 -7.92
CA TYR A 267 21.74 23.31 -6.59
C TYR A 267 22.14 24.79 -6.60
N ARG A 268 22.59 25.32 -7.75
CA ARG A 268 22.99 26.72 -7.91
C ARG A 268 21.78 27.67 -7.97
N SER A 269 20.67 27.28 -8.59
CA SER A 269 19.44 28.09 -8.58
C SER A 269 18.78 28.09 -7.20
N ILE A 270 18.69 26.92 -6.55
CA ILE A 270 18.10 26.78 -5.21
C ILE A 270 18.89 27.58 -4.17
N ARG A 271 20.23 27.51 -4.19
CA ARG A 271 21.07 28.31 -3.27
C ARG A 271 20.87 29.82 -3.45
N ARG A 272 20.79 30.31 -4.70
CA ARG A 272 20.52 31.73 -4.98
C ARG A 272 19.15 32.19 -4.48
N GLN A 273 18.13 31.34 -4.57
CA GLN A 273 16.81 31.64 -4.02
C GLN A 273 16.85 31.71 -2.48
N LEU A 274 17.49 30.73 -1.83
CA LEU A 274 17.70 30.75 -0.37
C LEU A 274 18.46 32.00 0.10
N ASP A 275 19.55 32.36 -0.57
CA ASP A 275 20.33 33.57 -0.25
C ASP A 275 19.47 34.85 -0.43
N SER A 276 18.62 34.94 -1.46
CA SER A 276 17.70 36.08 -1.64
C SER A 276 16.60 36.15 -0.57
N ILE A 277 16.05 35.00 -0.15
CA ILE A 277 15.02 34.92 0.89
C ILE A 277 15.63 35.32 2.23
N LYS A 278 16.81 34.79 2.57
CA LYS A 278 17.55 35.14 3.77
C LYS A 278 17.81 36.64 3.86
N LYS A 279 18.31 37.24 2.78
CA LYS A 279 18.56 38.70 2.70
C LYS A 279 17.28 39.54 2.80
N THR A 280 16.15 39.02 2.31
CA THR A 280 14.84 39.68 2.45
C THR A 280 14.29 39.59 3.88
N ILE A 281 14.59 38.51 4.60
CA ILE A 281 14.22 38.33 6.01
C ILE A 281 15.11 39.21 6.90
N GLU A 282 16.43 39.20 6.71
CA GLU A 282 17.37 40.06 7.45
C GLU A 282 17.00 41.55 7.30
N ASN A 283 16.70 42.01 6.08
CA ASN A 283 16.25 43.38 5.81
C ASN A 283 14.83 43.71 6.33
N ARG A 284 14.03 42.72 6.78
CA ARG A 284 12.70 42.94 7.38
C ARG A 284 12.70 42.87 8.90
N VAL A 285 13.68 42.20 9.50
CA VAL A 285 13.73 41.93 10.95
C VAL A 285 14.58 42.98 11.70
N LEU A 286 15.40 43.76 10.98
CA LEU A 286 16.16 44.88 11.53
C LEU A 286 15.77 46.21 10.85
N PRO A 287 14.69 46.89 11.29
CA PRO A 287 14.55 48.33 11.05
C PRO A 287 15.63 49.09 11.84
N ASP A 288 16.07 50.22 11.30
CA ASP A 288 17.22 51.02 11.76
C ASP A 288 17.48 51.02 13.27
N GLN A 289 18.71 50.62 13.65
CA GLN A 289 19.35 51.10 14.87
C GLN A 289 20.38 52.18 14.52
N THR A 290 19.87 53.38 14.26
CA THR A 290 20.57 54.66 14.34
C THR A 290 19.64 55.71 14.91
#